data_AF-A0A2E9XCL6-F1
#
_entry.id   AF-A0A2E9XCL6-F1
#
_cell.length_a   1.000
_cell.length_b   1.000
_cell.length_c   1.000
_cell.angle_alpha   90.00
_cell.angle_beta   90.00
_cell.angle_gamma   90.00
#
_symmetry.space_group_name_H-M   'P 1'
#
loop_
_entity.id
_entity.type
_entity.pdbx_description
1 polymer ?
#
loop_
_entity_poly.entity_id
_entity_poly.type
_entity_poly.pdbx_seq_one_letter_code
_entity_poly.pdbx_strand_id
1 'polypeptide(L)'
;GQKRGDVTKDVEAHNYEEGFSKELGPISSAERNLLCAVIHAPEAVKQLTIKEMFNSELASVAFDLLCKEDWKKHLDAENEQLVALIQRLSVERIEADPIELLSRVLDPIIDRWQMELVYDVTDIERLRINEPLVKWLSERQAEMHLEETRLTAVQAITSWLRSVS
;
A
#
# COMPACT_ATOMS: atom_id res chain seq x y z
N GLY A 1 -22.76 -71.87 7.35
CA GLY A 1 -22.59 -71.11 6.10
C GLY A 1 -21.80 -69.86 6.41
N GLN A 2 -20.62 -69.75 5.81
CA GLN A 2 -19.56 -68.79 6.09
C GLN A 2 -19.56 -67.68 5.04
N LYS A 3 -19.46 -66.39 5.46
CA LYS A 3 -18.72 -65.28 4.82
C LYS A 3 -18.46 -64.23 5.93
N ARG A 4 -17.23 -64.03 6.43
CA ARG A 4 -16.16 -63.15 5.90
C ARG A 4 -16.76 -61.79 5.47
N GLY A 5 -16.55 -60.67 6.13
CA GLY A 5 -15.37 -60.17 6.83
C GLY A 5 -14.82 -59.01 6.00
N ASP A 6 -14.81 -57.79 6.53
CA ASP A 6 -13.73 -56.86 6.26
C ASP A 6 -13.61 -55.80 7.36
N VAL A 7 -12.36 -55.54 7.71
CA VAL A 7 -11.89 -54.66 8.76
C VAL A 7 -11.25 -53.48 8.06
N THR A 8 -11.73 -52.27 8.30
CA THR A 8 -10.90 -51.07 8.21
C THR A 8 -11.22 -50.15 9.38
N LYS A 9 -10.30 -50.15 10.33
CA LYS A 9 -9.99 -48.97 11.14
C LYS A 9 -9.54 -47.88 10.18
N ASP A 10 -10.00 -46.65 10.38
CA ASP A 10 -9.19 -45.44 10.22
C ASP A 10 -9.91 -44.30 10.97
N VAL A 11 -9.47 -44.05 12.20
CA VAL A 11 -8.74 -42.85 12.62
C VAL A 11 -9.60 -41.58 12.53
N GLU A 12 -9.96 -41.10 13.72
CA GLU A 12 -10.60 -39.83 14.02
C GLU A 12 -9.87 -38.67 13.31
N ALA A 13 -10.48 -38.12 12.27
CA ALA A 13 -10.13 -36.79 11.79
C ALA A 13 -10.76 -35.78 12.76
N HIS A 14 -9.99 -35.42 13.79
CA HIS A 14 -10.22 -34.21 14.55
C HIS A 14 -10.07 -33.03 13.58
N ASN A 15 -11.20 -32.44 13.18
CA ASN A 15 -11.22 -31.14 12.54
C ASN A 15 -10.72 -30.12 13.57
N TYR A 16 -9.42 -29.85 13.55
CA TYR A 16 -8.89 -28.58 14.00
C TYR A 16 -9.48 -27.54 13.06
N GLU A 17 -10.57 -26.89 13.49
CA GLU A 17 -10.92 -25.58 12.95
C GLU A 17 -9.78 -24.64 13.35
N GLU A 18 -8.79 -24.59 12.46
CA GLU A 18 -7.76 -23.56 12.44
C GLU A 18 -8.45 -22.23 12.64
N GLY A 19 -8.04 -21.52 13.69
CA GLY A 19 -8.46 -20.15 13.92
C GLY A 19 -8.18 -19.38 12.64
N PHE A 20 -9.24 -19.01 11.94
CA PHE A 20 -9.21 -18.12 10.79
C PHE A 20 -8.53 -16.82 11.23
N SER A 21 -7.21 -16.77 11.07
CA SER A 21 -6.45 -15.55 11.06
C SER A 21 -6.99 -14.79 9.85
N LYS A 22 -7.82 -13.78 10.16
CA LYS A 22 -8.48 -12.88 9.23
C LYS A 22 -7.52 -12.59 8.06
N GLU A 23 -7.75 -13.20 6.89
CA GLU A 23 -6.88 -13.01 5.73
C GLU A 23 -6.82 -11.52 5.43
N LEU A 24 -5.65 -10.91 5.67
CA LEU A 24 -5.44 -9.52 5.30
C LEU A 24 -5.40 -9.49 3.77
N GLY A 25 -6.31 -8.72 3.16
CA GLY A 25 -6.58 -8.75 1.72
C GLY A 25 -5.34 -8.55 0.82
N PRO A 26 -5.41 -8.96 -0.46
CA PRO A 26 -4.26 -9.00 -1.35
C PRO A 26 -3.64 -7.61 -1.55
N ILE A 27 -2.30 -7.55 -1.50
CA ILE A 27 -1.53 -6.33 -1.78
C ILE A 27 -1.38 -6.14 -3.28
N SER A 28 -1.69 -4.94 -3.77
CA SER A 28 -1.51 -4.58 -5.18
C SER A 28 -0.04 -4.50 -5.58
N SER A 29 0.25 -4.63 -6.87
CA SER A 29 1.63 -4.48 -7.37
C SER A 29 2.24 -3.11 -7.06
N ALA A 30 1.42 -2.05 -7.04
CA ALA A 30 1.88 -0.69 -6.75
C ALA A 30 2.29 -0.55 -5.27
N GLU A 31 1.46 -1.02 -4.34
CA GLU A 31 1.78 -1.04 -2.90
C GLU A 31 2.99 -1.92 -2.60
N ARG A 32 3.09 -3.08 -3.27
CA ARG A 32 4.25 -3.98 -3.16
C ARG A 32 5.54 -3.27 -3.57
N ASN A 33 5.52 -2.62 -4.73
CA ASN A 33 6.67 -1.89 -5.24
C ASN A 33 7.06 -0.74 -4.32
N LEU A 34 6.08 -0.03 -3.75
CA LEU A 34 6.33 1.05 -2.80
C LEU A 34 6.94 0.53 -1.48
N LEU A 35 6.43 -0.57 -0.92
CA LEU A 35 7.04 -1.19 0.27
C LEU A 35 8.45 -1.70 -0.02
N CYS A 36 8.68 -2.29 -1.19
CA CYS A 36 10.01 -2.67 -1.66
C CYS A 36 10.94 -1.44 -1.73
N ALA A 37 10.46 -0.31 -2.28
CA ALA A 37 11.17 0.96 -2.29
C ALA A 37 11.52 1.46 -0.88
N VAL A 38 10.61 1.36 0.09
CA VAL A 38 10.86 1.74 1.48
C VAL A 38 11.95 0.85 2.12
N ILE A 39 12.03 -0.43 1.77
CA ILE A 39 13.05 -1.35 2.30
C ILE A 39 14.44 -1.05 1.73
N HIS A 40 14.57 -0.90 0.42
CA HIS A 40 15.89 -0.81 -0.23
C HIS A 40 16.37 0.63 -0.46
N ALA A 41 15.47 1.62 -0.49
CA ALA A 41 15.80 3.03 -0.68
C ALA A 41 15.09 3.95 0.35
N PRO A 42 15.16 3.65 1.66
CA PRO A 42 14.39 4.35 2.69
C PRO A 42 14.60 5.85 2.70
N GLU A 43 15.85 6.32 2.54
CA GLU A 43 16.17 7.76 2.56
C GLU A 43 15.52 8.55 1.42
N ALA A 44 15.24 7.89 0.28
CA ALA A 44 14.62 8.52 -0.86
C ALA A 44 13.10 8.63 -0.71
N VAL A 45 12.45 7.59 -0.15
CA VAL A 45 10.98 7.46 -0.23
C VAL A 45 10.26 7.51 1.10
N LYS A 46 10.88 7.12 2.22
CA LYS A 46 10.19 6.90 3.50
C LYS A 46 9.50 8.18 4.01
N GLN A 47 10.14 9.34 3.85
CA GLN A 47 9.59 10.65 4.24
C GLN A 47 8.54 11.19 3.26
N LEU A 48 8.35 10.56 2.10
CA LEU A 48 7.37 10.94 1.09
C LEU A 48 6.17 9.99 1.09
N THR A 49 6.38 8.74 1.49
CA THR A 49 5.31 7.76 1.68
C THR A 49 4.35 8.21 2.79
N ILE A 50 3.05 8.09 2.52
CA ILE A 50 1.96 8.37 3.47
C ILE A 50 1.01 7.18 3.52
N LYS A 51 0.18 7.08 4.56
CA LYS A 51 -0.68 5.90 4.77
C LYS A 51 -1.75 5.74 3.69
N GLU A 52 -2.21 6.85 3.13
CA GLU A 52 -3.21 6.98 2.09
C GLU A 52 -2.78 6.32 0.78
N MET A 53 -1.49 6.06 0.61
CA MET A 53 -0.93 5.30 -0.50
C MET A 53 -1.24 3.81 -0.42
N PHE A 54 -1.72 3.32 0.73
CA PHE A 54 -2.05 1.92 0.96
C PHE A 54 -3.56 1.75 1.14
N ASN A 55 -4.16 0.95 0.26
CA ASN A 55 -5.55 0.50 0.41
C ASN A 55 -5.61 -0.84 1.16
N SER A 56 -4.55 -1.65 1.14
CA SER A 56 -4.44 -2.89 1.89
C SER A 56 -4.04 -2.64 3.34
N GLU A 57 -4.80 -3.20 4.29
CA GLU A 57 -4.47 -3.17 5.71
C GLU A 57 -3.11 -3.82 5.98
N LEU A 58 -2.78 -4.94 5.31
CA LEU A 58 -1.47 -5.57 5.42
C LEU A 58 -0.35 -4.64 4.97
N ALA A 59 -0.55 -3.92 3.86
CA ALA A 59 0.45 -3.00 3.33
C ALA A 59 0.64 -1.78 4.25
N SER A 60 -0.45 -1.26 4.82
CA SER A 60 -0.40 -0.16 5.79
C SER A 60 0.33 -0.57 7.07
N VAL A 61 0.03 -1.75 7.63
CA VAL A 61 0.73 -2.31 8.80
C VAL A 61 2.20 -2.59 8.50
N ALA A 62 2.51 -3.09 7.30
CA ALA A 62 3.88 -3.27 6.84
C ALA A 62 4.66 -1.95 6.80
N PHE A 63 4.04 -0.90 6.26
CA PHE A 63 4.64 0.44 6.26
C PHE A 63 4.88 0.97 7.68
N ASP A 64 3.92 0.79 8.60
CA ASP A 64 4.08 1.19 10.00
C ASP A 64 5.26 0.47 10.68
N LEU A 65 5.42 -0.84 10.44
CA LEU A 65 6.58 -1.59 10.92
C LEU A 65 7.89 -1.01 10.36
N LEU A 66 7.96 -0.82 9.04
CA LEU A 66 9.14 -0.25 8.36
C LEU A 66 9.47 1.18 8.82
N CYS A 67 8.47 1.88 9.35
CA CYS A 67 8.64 3.20 9.95
C CYS A 67 9.41 3.19 11.27
N LYS A 68 9.31 2.12 12.06
CA LYS A 68 10.03 1.98 13.34
C LYS A 68 11.55 1.98 13.13
N GLU A 69 12.28 2.55 14.09
CA GLU A 69 13.71 2.33 14.19
C GLU A 69 13.99 0.84 14.42
N ASP A 70 15.08 0.33 13.84
CA ASP A 70 15.45 -1.08 13.95
C ASP A 70 14.30 -2.07 13.65
N TRP A 71 13.41 -1.76 12.70
CA TRP A 71 12.21 -2.55 12.39
C TRP A 71 12.45 -4.07 12.26
N LYS A 72 13.65 -4.47 11.80
CA LYS A 72 14.06 -5.88 11.70
C LYS A 72 14.00 -6.64 13.04
N LYS A 73 14.31 -5.98 14.17
CA LYS A 73 14.21 -6.56 15.52
C LYS A 73 12.76 -6.80 15.95
N HIS A 74 11.83 -6.05 15.37
CA HIS A 74 10.41 -6.16 15.67
C HIS A 74 9.70 -7.19 14.78
N LEU A 75 10.29 -7.54 13.63
CA LEU A 75 9.66 -8.40 12.63
C LEU A 75 9.24 -9.77 13.18
N ASP A 76 10.12 -10.45 13.93
CA ASP A 76 9.88 -11.82 14.42
C ASP A 76 8.72 -11.90 15.45
N ALA A 77 8.27 -10.76 15.98
CA ALA A 77 7.15 -10.67 16.91
C ALA A 77 5.81 -10.37 16.22
N GLU A 78 5.80 -10.15 14.91
CA GLU A 78 4.61 -9.81 14.13
C GLU A 78 3.92 -11.08 13.58
N ASN A 79 2.74 -10.93 12.96
CA ASN A 79 2.02 -12.06 12.40
C ASN A 79 2.74 -12.70 11.19
N GLU A 80 2.50 -14.00 10.95
CA GLU A 80 3.19 -14.76 9.91
C GLU A 80 3.02 -14.17 8.50
N GLN A 81 1.84 -13.60 8.20
CA GLN A 81 1.56 -12.98 6.90
C GLN A 81 2.44 -11.74 6.66
N LEU A 82 2.61 -10.89 7.67
CA LEU A 82 3.47 -9.71 7.60
C LEU A 82 4.94 -10.11 7.51
N VAL A 83 5.36 -11.08 8.31
CA VAL A 83 6.72 -11.63 8.26
C VAL A 83 7.04 -12.15 6.86
N ALA A 84 6.18 -13.01 6.31
CA ALA A 84 6.37 -13.59 4.97
C ALA A 84 6.42 -12.51 3.88
N LEU A 85 5.57 -11.49 3.96
CA LEU A 85 5.60 -10.36 3.04
C LEU A 85 6.94 -9.62 3.10
N ILE A 86 7.35 -9.16 4.28
CA ILE A 86 8.56 -8.34 4.42
C ILE A 86 9.81 -9.13 4.05
N GLN A 87 9.89 -10.41 4.41
CA GLN A 87 10.99 -11.29 4.00
C GLN A 87 11.07 -11.43 2.48
N ARG A 88 9.92 -11.60 1.82
CA ARG A 88 9.85 -11.64 0.35
C ARG A 88 10.31 -10.32 -0.27
N LEU A 89 9.80 -9.19 0.20
CA LEU A 89 10.20 -7.87 -0.33
C LEU A 89 11.68 -7.55 -0.11
N SER A 90 12.25 -8.06 0.98
CA SER A 90 13.67 -7.87 1.31
C SER A 90 14.62 -8.54 0.32
N VAL A 91 14.15 -9.52 -0.47
CA VAL A 91 14.95 -10.19 -1.51
C VAL A 91 14.50 -9.84 -2.93
N GLU A 92 13.35 -9.19 -3.09
CA GLU A 92 12.89 -8.67 -4.38
C GLU A 92 13.77 -7.48 -4.82
N ARG A 93 13.99 -7.36 -6.13
CA ARG A 93 14.74 -6.25 -6.72
C ARG A 93 13.80 -5.12 -7.09
N ILE A 94 14.19 -3.89 -6.79
CA ILE A 94 13.52 -2.70 -7.34
C ILE A 94 13.92 -2.55 -8.81
N GLU A 95 12.92 -2.57 -9.70
CA GLU A 95 13.13 -2.47 -11.16
C GLU A 95 12.95 -1.05 -11.70
N ALA A 96 12.60 -0.07 -10.86
CA ALA A 96 12.35 1.31 -11.26
C ALA A 96 12.97 2.33 -10.29
N ASP A 97 13.00 3.60 -10.68
CA ASP A 97 13.38 4.70 -9.78
C ASP A 97 12.39 4.76 -8.58
N PRO A 98 12.87 4.83 -7.32
CA PRO A 98 12.00 4.85 -6.14
C PRO A 98 10.99 6.03 -6.13
N ILE A 99 11.35 7.18 -6.68
CA ILE A 99 10.44 8.33 -6.75
C ILE A 99 9.39 8.14 -7.84
N GLU A 100 9.73 7.48 -8.95
CA GLU A 100 8.76 7.06 -9.97
C GLU A 100 7.71 6.09 -9.41
N LEU A 101 8.10 5.22 -8.49
CA LEU A 101 7.16 4.32 -7.81
C LEU A 101 6.17 5.10 -6.94
N LEU A 102 6.62 6.18 -6.28
CA LEU A 102 5.75 7.08 -5.55
C LEU A 102 4.77 7.81 -6.48
N SER A 103 5.23 8.36 -7.61
CA SER A 103 4.35 9.08 -8.54
C SER A 103 3.22 8.20 -9.07
N ARG A 104 3.52 6.93 -9.40
CA ARG A 104 2.52 5.93 -9.83
C ARG A 104 1.45 5.64 -8.78
N VAL A 105 1.81 5.70 -7.50
CA VAL A 105 0.85 5.48 -6.40
C VAL A 105 0.05 6.74 -6.09
N LEU A 106 0.62 7.92 -6.34
CA LEU A 106 -0.08 9.20 -6.18
C LEU A 106 -1.15 9.45 -7.23
N ASP A 107 -0.96 9.01 -8.48
CA ASP A 107 -1.96 9.15 -9.56
C ASP A 107 -3.39 8.77 -9.12
N PRO A 108 -3.66 7.53 -8.69
CA PRO A 108 -5.02 7.13 -8.32
C PRO A 108 -5.57 7.86 -7.08
N ILE A 109 -4.71 8.43 -6.23
CA ILE A 109 -5.13 9.23 -5.08
C ILE A 109 -5.59 10.61 -5.55
N ILE A 110 -4.82 11.25 -6.43
CA ILE A 110 -5.15 12.54 -7.03
C ILE A 110 -6.44 12.43 -7.84
N ASP A 111 -6.56 11.38 -8.67
CA ASP A 111 -7.75 11.12 -9.50
C ASP A 111 -9.00 10.96 -8.62
N ARG A 112 -8.90 10.20 -7.52
CA ARG A 112 -10.01 10.02 -6.58
C ARG A 112 -10.42 11.35 -5.94
N TRP A 113 -9.45 12.14 -5.48
CA TRP A 113 -9.72 13.41 -4.84
C TRP A 113 -10.38 14.42 -5.80
N GLN A 114 -9.87 14.51 -7.04
CA GLN A 114 -10.48 15.32 -8.09
C GLN A 114 -11.92 14.86 -8.38
N MET A 115 -12.15 13.55 -8.46
CA MET A 115 -13.47 12.97 -8.67
C MET A 115 -14.44 13.30 -7.53
N GLU A 116 -14.02 13.15 -6.28
CA GLU A 116 -14.83 13.46 -5.09
C GLU A 116 -15.26 14.92 -5.06
N LEU A 117 -14.38 15.85 -5.42
CA LEU A 117 -14.76 17.26 -5.54
C LEU A 117 -15.79 17.47 -6.61
N VAL A 118 -15.56 16.94 -7.81
CA VAL A 118 -16.49 17.09 -8.93
C VAL A 118 -17.88 16.58 -8.54
N TYR A 119 -17.98 15.48 -7.78
CA TYR A 119 -19.25 14.95 -7.29
C TYR A 119 -19.87 15.75 -6.13
N ASP A 120 -19.08 16.31 -5.21
CA ASP A 120 -19.58 17.17 -4.13
C ASP A 120 -20.07 18.54 -4.66
N VAL A 121 -19.74 18.86 -5.92
CA VAL A 121 -20.14 20.11 -6.53
C VAL A 121 -21.46 20.01 -7.30
N THR A 122 -22.56 20.06 -6.57
CA THR A 122 -23.88 20.45 -7.11
C THR A 122 -24.08 21.97 -7.17
N ASP A 123 -23.06 22.77 -6.78
CA ASP A 123 -23.14 24.23 -6.62
C ASP A 123 -21.97 24.97 -7.31
N ILE A 124 -22.28 25.90 -8.21
CA ILE A 124 -21.30 26.71 -8.97
C ILE A 124 -20.32 27.48 -8.06
N GLU A 125 -20.73 27.85 -6.85
CA GLU A 125 -19.87 28.57 -5.92
C GLU A 125 -18.77 27.67 -5.35
N ARG A 126 -19.08 26.41 -5.07
CA ARG A 126 -18.09 25.40 -4.65
C ARG A 126 -17.11 25.05 -5.79
N LEU A 127 -17.56 25.06 -7.05
CA LEU A 127 -16.66 24.87 -8.21
C LEU A 127 -15.60 25.98 -8.24
N ARG A 128 -16.01 27.23 -8.10
CA ARG A 128 -15.10 28.39 -8.13
C ARG A 128 -14.08 28.38 -6.99
N ILE A 129 -14.48 27.90 -5.82
CA ILE A 129 -13.56 27.80 -4.67
C ILE A 129 -12.48 26.75 -4.92
N ASN A 130 -12.84 25.61 -5.53
CA ASN A 130 -11.95 24.48 -5.71
C ASN A 130 -11.17 24.50 -7.04
N GLU A 131 -11.60 25.28 -8.03
CA GLU A 131 -10.93 25.40 -9.34
C GLU A 131 -9.41 25.65 -9.24
N PRO A 132 -8.91 26.58 -8.40
CA PRO A 132 -7.46 26.79 -8.27
C PRO A 132 -6.71 25.55 -7.80
N LEU A 133 -7.31 24.78 -6.89
CA LEU A 133 -6.69 23.58 -6.32
C LEU A 133 -6.73 22.41 -7.30
N VAL A 134 -7.83 22.22 -8.03
CA VAL A 134 -7.92 21.23 -9.11
C VAL A 134 -6.85 21.49 -10.16
N LYS A 135 -6.73 22.75 -10.62
CA LYS A 135 -5.69 23.14 -11.57
C LYS A 135 -4.29 22.89 -11.02
N TRP A 136 -4.01 23.30 -9.78
CA TRP A 136 -2.73 23.08 -9.13
C TRP A 136 -2.36 21.59 -9.08
N LEU A 137 -3.32 20.71 -8.72
CA LEU A 137 -3.10 19.27 -8.70
C LEU A 137 -2.83 18.70 -10.08
N SER A 138 -3.59 19.09 -11.10
CA SER A 138 -3.35 18.62 -12.47
C SER A 138 -1.96 19.00 -12.97
N GLU A 139 -1.47 20.21 -12.66
CA GLU A 139 -0.11 20.63 -13.00
C GLU A 139 0.95 19.78 -12.29
N ARG A 140 0.81 19.58 -10.97
CA ARG A 140 1.76 18.75 -10.20
C ARG A 140 1.72 17.28 -10.63
N GLN A 141 0.53 16.76 -10.98
CA GLN A 141 0.37 15.40 -11.49
C GLN A 141 1.08 15.23 -12.85
N ALA A 142 1.04 16.23 -13.73
CA ALA A 142 1.82 16.19 -14.96
C ALA A 142 3.34 16.24 -14.69
N GLU A 143 3.77 17.12 -13.77
CA GLU A 143 5.18 17.29 -13.41
C GLU A 143 5.80 16.08 -12.72
N MET A 144 5.03 15.30 -11.95
CA MET A 144 5.56 14.08 -11.32
C MET A 144 5.94 12.98 -12.32
N HIS A 145 5.56 13.13 -13.60
CA HIS A 145 5.90 12.20 -14.67
C HIS A 145 7.10 12.65 -15.52
N LEU A 146 7.67 13.82 -15.24
CA LEU A 146 8.89 14.33 -15.88
C LEU A 146 10.08 14.17 -14.94
N GLU A 147 11.20 13.65 -15.43
CA GLU A 147 12.39 13.34 -14.61
C GLU A 147 12.90 14.57 -13.84
N GLU A 148 12.93 15.74 -14.48
CA GLU A 148 13.48 16.97 -13.91
C GLU A 148 12.62 17.57 -12.79
N THR A 149 11.30 17.34 -12.83
CA THR A 149 10.35 17.93 -11.86
C THR A 149 9.75 16.92 -10.89
N ARG A 150 10.02 15.62 -11.10
CA ARG A 150 9.37 14.52 -10.37
C ARG A 150 9.41 14.69 -8.87
N LEU A 151 10.61 14.83 -8.31
CA LEU A 151 10.81 14.88 -6.86
C LEU A 151 10.07 16.08 -6.24
N THR A 152 10.20 17.25 -6.84
CA THR A 152 9.56 18.49 -6.35
C THR A 152 8.04 18.36 -6.38
N ALA A 153 7.47 17.80 -7.45
CA ALA A 153 6.04 17.58 -7.57
C ALA A 153 5.52 16.56 -6.55
N VAL A 154 6.20 15.42 -6.39
CA VAL A 154 5.88 14.40 -5.37
C VAL A 154 5.93 15.00 -3.96
N GLN A 155 6.97 15.79 -3.65
CA GLN A 155 7.09 16.48 -2.36
C GLN A 155 5.93 17.45 -2.11
N ALA A 156 5.54 18.23 -3.12
CA ALA A 156 4.45 19.18 -3.02
C ALA A 156 3.10 18.48 -2.78
N ILE A 157 2.80 17.44 -3.58
CA ILE A 157 1.57 16.66 -3.46
C ILE A 157 1.49 15.96 -2.11
N THR A 158 2.56 15.28 -1.67
CA THR A 158 2.58 14.58 -0.38
C THR A 158 2.45 15.52 0.80
N SER A 159 3.07 16.70 0.73
CA SER A 159 2.92 17.74 1.76
C SER A 159 1.49 18.28 1.83
N TRP A 160 0.84 18.45 0.67
CA TRP A 160 -0.57 18.85 0.62
C TRP A 160 -1.50 17.74 1.12
N LEU A 161 -1.31 16.49 0.72
CA LEU A 161 -2.11 15.36 1.23
C LEU A 161 -2.06 15.30 2.77
N ARG A 162 -0.87 15.47 3.36
CA ARG A 162 -0.71 15.55 4.83
C ARG A 162 -1.44 16.72 5.49
N SER A 163 -1.75 17.79 4.77
CA SER A 163 -2.47 18.93 5.34
C SER A 163 -4.00 18.79 5.24
N VAL A 164 -4.48 17.84 4.43
CA VAL A 164 -5.91 17.59 4.23
C VAL A 164 -6.38 16.25 4.82
N SER A 165 -5.46 15.34 5.15
CA SER A 165 -5.68 14.12 5.95
C SER A 165 -5.84 14.42 7.44
#